data_AF-A0A8S3IHR4-F1
#
_entry.id   AF-A0A8S3IHR4-F1
#
_cell.length_a   1.000
_cell.length_b   1.000
_cell.length_c   1.000
_cell.angle_alpha   90.00
_cell.angle_beta   90.00
_cell.angle_gamma   90.00
#
_symmetry.space_group_name_H-M   'P 1'
#
loop_
_entity.id
_entity.type
_entity.pdbx_description
1 polymer ?
#
loop_
_entity_poly.entity_id
_entity_poly.type
_entity_poly.pdbx_seq_one_letter_code
_entity_poly.pdbx_strand_id
1 'polypeptide(L)'
;MLLLPCLLGLSVFFYGLWAVKHDVPTNDICHNLADTVMCPRSHRQLWRLGEDCVYAKMAFLFDNKATVAYAAIVTVWSALFLPAWDVAEYQFQYEWDTFDLIDGGYGVSGLEEPRPDFKRKVRTTRINPITGIVEQYMPARERFAKTVSSFSIVAMM
;
A
#
# COMPACT_ATOMS: atom_id res chain seq x y z
N MET A 1 -14.99 -5.29 -3.47
CA MET A 1 -15.14 -5.97 -2.16
C MET A 1 -14.94 -5.06 -0.93
N LEU A 2 -14.85 -3.72 -1.09
CA LEU A 2 -14.58 -2.79 0.02
C LEU A 2 -15.78 -2.49 0.94
N LEU A 3 -16.99 -2.93 0.56
CA LEU A 3 -18.20 -2.67 1.36
C LEU A 3 -18.08 -3.28 2.77
N LEU A 4 -17.58 -4.51 2.88
CA LEU A 4 -17.43 -5.20 4.16
C LEU A 4 -16.44 -4.51 5.12
N PRO A 5 -15.18 -4.22 4.72
CA PRO A 5 -14.25 -3.49 5.59
C PRO A 5 -14.76 -2.07 5.91
N CYS A 6 -15.43 -1.39 4.97
CA CYS A 6 -16.00 -0.06 5.21
C CYS A 6 -17.10 -0.08 6.28
N LEU A 7 -18.04 -1.02 6.21
CA LEU A 7 -19.12 -1.15 7.20
C LEU A 7 -18.56 -1.48 8.59
N LEU A 8 -17.59 -2.39 8.67
CA LEU A 8 -16.92 -2.72 9.94
C LEU A 8 -16.15 -1.51 10.50
N GLY A 9 -15.40 -0.80 9.66
CA GLY A 9 -14.67 0.40 10.08
C GLY A 9 -15.58 1.51 10.60
N LEU A 10 -16.71 1.76 9.93
CA LEU A 10 -17.72 2.71 10.40
C LEU A 10 -18.31 2.28 11.75
N SER A 11 -18.61 0.99 11.93
CA SER A 11 -19.14 0.48 13.21
C SER A 11 -18.18 0.71 14.37
N VAL A 12 -16.87 0.50 14.15
CA VAL A 12 -15.80 0.72 15.13
C VAL A 12 -15.63 2.22 15.44
N PHE A 13 -15.76 3.08 14.42
CA PHE A 13 -15.72 4.52 14.60
C PHE A 13 -16.90 5.03 15.46
N PHE A 14 -18.12 4.59 15.17
CA PHE A 14 -19.29 4.95 15.99
C PHE A 14 -19.20 4.40 17.42
N TYR A 15 -18.65 3.18 17.57
CA TYR A 15 -18.32 2.65 18.89
C TYR A 15 -17.34 3.56 19.64
N GLY A 16 -16.27 4.04 18.99
CA GLY A 16 -15.33 4.98 19.58
C GLY A 16 -15.96 6.31 20.00
N LEU A 17 -16.85 6.87 19.18
CA LEU A 17 -17.60 8.10 19.51
C LEU A 17 -18.49 7.95 20.75
N TRP A 18 -19.04 6.75 20.96
CA TRP A 18 -19.82 6.45 22.15
C TRP A 18 -18.93 6.19 23.37
N ALA A 19 -17.87 5.40 23.19
CA ALA A 19 -16.98 4.97 24.27
C ALA A 19 -16.07 6.08 24.82
N VAL A 20 -15.73 7.12 24.03
CA VAL A 20 -14.83 8.21 24.46
C VAL A 20 -15.33 8.98 25.67
N LYS A 21 -16.65 9.00 25.91
CA LYS A 21 -17.26 9.65 27.08
C LYS A 21 -17.09 8.86 28.38
N HIS A 22 -16.82 7.57 28.28
CA HIS A 22 -16.72 6.64 29.41
C HIS A 22 -15.29 6.15 29.65
N ASP A 23 -14.34 6.59 28.82
CA ASP A 23 -12.93 6.24 28.96
C ASP A 23 -12.30 6.99 30.14
N VAL A 24 -11.73 6.24 31.08
CA VAL A 24 -11.14 6.78 32.33
C VAL A 24 -9.95 7.70 32.03
N PRO A 25 -8.92 7.29 31.24
CA PRO A 25 -7.80 8.17 30.87
C PRO A 25 -8.22 9.48 30.19
N THR A 26 -9.18 9.41 29.25
CA THR A 26 -9.66 10.60 28.55
C THR A 26 -10.40 11.55 29.50
N ASN A 27 -11.23 11.01 30.39
CA ASN A 27 -11.97 11.80 31.37
C ASN A 27 -11.04 12.42 32.43
N ASP A 28 -9.97 11.70 32.80
CA ASP A 28 -8.92 12.17 33.69
C ASP A 28 -8.18 13.38 33.11
N ILE A 29 -7.78 13.34 31.83
CA ILE A 29 -7.12 14.45 31.13
C ILE A 29 -8.04 15.67 31.02
N CYS A 30 -9.33 15.46 30.72
CA CYS A 30 -10.28 16.54 30.46
C CYS A 30 -10.90 17.16 31.71
N HIS A 31 -10.96 16.45 32.84
CA HIS A 31 -11.65 16.91 34.04
C HIS A 31 -10.81 16.78 35.31
N ASN A 32 -10.42 15.57 35.71
CA ASN A 32 -9.83 15.33 37.04
C ASN A 32 -8.41 15.91 37.19
N LEU A 33 -7.61 15.86 36.13
CA LEU A 33 -6.23 16.33 36.09
C LEU A 33 -6.05 17.55 35.17
N ALA A 34 -7.14 18.18 34.74
CA ALA A 34 -7.11 19.28 33.75
C ALA A 34 -6.20 20.45 34.18
N ASP A 35 -6.20 20.78 35.48
CA ASP A 35 -5.37 21.86 36.06
C ASP A 35 -3.94 21.42 36.44
N THR A 36 -3.57 20.16 36.17
CA THR A 36 -2.23 19.66 36.46
C THR A 36 -1.21 20.31 35.52
N VAL A 37 -0.22 20.99 36.10
CA VAL A 37 0.86 21.62 35.37
C VAL A 37 1.92 20.58 35.02
N MET A 38 2.19 20.41 33.74
CA MET A 38 3.17 19.46 33.22
C MET A 38 4.51 20.12 32.92
N CYS A 39 5.56 19.30 32.90
CA CYS A 39 6.90 19.75 32.52
C CYS A 39 6.94 20.32 31.09
N PRO A 40 7.76 21.35 30.84
CA PRO A 40 7.83 21.99 29.54
C PRO A 40 8.30 21.02 28.44
N ARG A 41 7.59 21.00 27.30
CA ARG A 41 7.98 20.23 26.11
C ARG A 41 9.15 20.88 25.35
N SER A 42 9.24 22.21 25.37
CA SER A 42 10.34 23.02 24.81
C SER A 42 10.36 24.41 25.47
N HIS A 43 11.53 25.08 25.48
CA HIS A 43 11.76 26.46 25.93
C HIS A 43 10.91 26.95 27.13
N ARG A 44 10.96 26.20 28.24
CA ARG A 44 10.51 26.60 29.59
C ARG A 44 9.04 27.04 29.72
N GLN A 45 8.17 26.73 28.76
CA GLN A 45 6.74 26.98 28.89
C GLN A 45 6.06 25.80 29.59
N LEU A 46 5.63 26.05 30.83
CA LEU A 46 4.74 25.14 31.56
C LEU A 46 3.38 25.12 30.84
N TRP A 47 2.79 23.94 30.71
CA TRP A 47 1.50 23.75 30.04
C TRP A 47 0.56 22.97 30.96
N ARG A 48 -0.75 23.16 30.79
CA ARG A 48 -1.78 22.46 31.56
C ARG A 48 -2.25 21.24 30.81
N LEU A 49 -2.42 20.12 31.51
CA LEU A 49 -2.83 18.87 30.88
C LEU A 49 -4.18 18.97 30.14
N GLY A 50 -5.11 19.78 30.64
CA GLY A 50 -6.43 19.97 30.03
C GLY A 50 -6.41 20.63 28.64
N GLU A 51 -5.33 21.35 28.27
CA GLU A 51 -5.19 21.98 26.95
C GLU A 51 -5.18 20.94 25.82
N ASP A 52 -4.71 19.71 26.10
CA ASP A 52 -4.65 18.59 25.16
C ASP A 52 -5.89 17.68 25.19
N CYS A 53 -6.98 18.07 25.87
CA CYS A 53 -8.19 17.24 25.97
C CYS A 53 -8.79 16.86 24.60
N VAL A 54 -8.75 17.76 23.61
CA VAL A 54 -9.22 17.46 22.25
C VAL A 54 -8.35 16.39 21.60
N TYR A 55 -7.03 16.51 21.75
CA TYR A 55 -6.08 15.53 21.23
C TYR A 55 -6.27 14.16 21.90
N ALA A 56 -6.45 14.12 23.22
CA ALA A 56 -6.72 12.88 23.96
C ALA A 56 -8.00 12.17 23.47
N LYS A 57 -9.08 12.94 23.24
CA LYS A 57 -10.32 12.40 22.66
C LYS A 57 -10.13 11.85 21.25
N MET A 58 -9.37 12.55 20.40
CA MET A 58 -9.05 12.08 19.05
C MET A 58 -8.18 10.82 19.09
N ALA A 59 -7.18 10.78 19.97
CA ALA A 59 -6.31 9.62 20.14
C ALA A 59 -7.11 8.38 20.53
N PHE A 60 -7.99 8.49 21.53
CA PHE A 60 -8.87 7.38 21.92
C PHE A 60 -9.84 6.96 20.79
N LEU A 61 -10.35 7.91 20.00
CA LEU A 61 -11.27 7.61 18.89
C LEU A 61 -10.62 6.68 17.86
N PHE A 62 -9.34 6.87 17.56
CA PHE A 62 -8.58 6.05 16.61
C PHE A 62 -7.86 4.85 17.24
N ASP A 63 -7.47 4.94 18.50
CA ASP A 63 -6.70 3.92 19.22
C ASP A 63 -7.51 3.36 20.39
N ASN A 64 -8.57 2.63 20.05
CA ASN A 64 -9.39 1.90 21.03
C ASN A 64 -9.26 0.39 20.82
N LYS A 65 -9.69 -0.39 21.81
CA LYS A 65 -9.59 -1.86 21.75
C LYS A 65 -10.27 -2.48 20.52
N ALA A 66 -11.30 -1.85 19.96
CA ALA A 66 -11.99 -2.36 18.78
C ALA A 66 -11.21 -2.10 17.47
N THR A 67 -10.35 -1.08 17.40
CA THR A 67 -9.51 -0.85 16.21
C THR A 67 -8.42 -1.91 16.06
N VAL A 68 -7.94 -2.48 17.17
CA VAL A 68 -7.04 -3.66 17.14
C VAL A 68 -7.73 -4.87 16.51
N ALA A 69 -8.97 -5.15 16.90
CA ALA A 69 -9.77 -6.23 16.31
C ALA A 69 -10.06 -5.98 14.81
N TYR A 70 -10.38 -4.73 14.46
CA TYR A 70 -10.59 -4.33 13.07
C TYR A 70 -9.34 -4.52 12.21
N ALA A 71 -8.16 -4.13 12.71
CA ALA A 71 -6.89 -4.31 12.01
C ALA A 71 -6.62 -5.79 11.70
N ALA A 72 -6.88 -6.68 12.66
CA ALA A 72 -6.76 -8.12 12.42
C ALA A 72 -7.74 -8.61 11.34
N ILE A 73 -9.00 -8.17 11.39
CA ILE A 73 -10.01 -8.55 10.39
C ILE A 73 -9.64 -8.05 8.99
N VAL A 74 -9.21 -6.81 8.85
CA VAL A 74 -8.80 -6.23 7.55
C VAL A 74 -7.56 -6.93 7.01
N THR A 75 -6.64 -7.35 7.88
CA THR A 75 -5.45 -8.12 7.48
C THR A 75 -5.82 -9.49 6.94
N VAL A 76 -6.76 -10.18 7.59
CA VAL A 76 -7.28 -11.47 7.06
C VAL A 76 -8.06 -11.23 5.77
N TRP A 77 -8.88 -10.18 5.72
CA TRP A 77 -9.65 -9.82 4.53
C TRP A 77 -8.75 -9.53 3.32
N SER A 78 -7.65 -8.81 3.49
CA SER A 78 -6.72 -8.51 2.39
C SER A 78 -6.02 -9.78 1.88
N ALA A 79 -5.66 -10.69 2.78
CA ALA A 79 -5.07 -11.98 2.43
C ALA A 79 -6.06 -12.88 1.64
N LEU A 80 -7.36 -12.76 1.91
CA LEU A 80 -8.40 -13.48 1.16
C LEU A 80 -8.79 -12.78 -0.15
N PHE A 81 -8.69 -11.45 -0.19
CA PHE A 81 -9.06 -10.64 -1.35
C PHE A 81 -8.16 -10.92 -2.55
N LEU A 82 -6.84 -11.04 -2.35
CA LEU A 82 -5.90 -11.25 -3.46
C LEU A 82 -6.19 -12.56 -4.23
N PRO A 83 -6.30 -13.75 -3.58
CA PRO A 83 -6.63 -14.98 -4.30
C PRO A 83 -8.02 -14.95 -4.94
N ALA A 84 -9.02 -14.33 -4.27
CA ALA A 84 -10.35 -14.20 -4.84
C ALA A 84 -10.34 -13.31 -6.09
N TRP A 85 -9.50 -12.28 -6.09
CA TRP A 85 -9.28 -11.43 -7.25
C TRP A 85 -8.58 -12.19 -8.37
N ASP A 86 -7.54 -12.97 -8.07
CA ASP A 86 -6.82 -13.76 -9.08
C ASP A 86 -7.77 -14.73 -9.81
N VAL A 87 -8.68 -15.41 -9.07
CA VAL A 87 -9.70 -16.28 -9.69
C VAL A 87 -10.65 -15.49 -10.60
N ALA A 88 -11.11 -14.33 -10.16
CA ALA A 88 -11.98 -13.48 -10.97
C ALA A 88 -11.25 -12.97 -12.22
N GLU A 89 -9.97 -12.62 -12.08
CA GLU A 89 -9.12 -12.21 -13.20
C GLU A 89 -9.00 -13.32 -14.24
N TYR A 90 -8.73 -14.57 -13.83
CA TYR A 90 -8.71 -15.71 -14.75
C TYR A 90 -10.03 -15.92 -15.49
N GLN A 91 -11.17 -15.72 -14.81
CA GLN A 91 -12.48 -15.79 -15.46
C GLN A 91 -12.63 -14.72 -16.54
N PHE A 92 -12.26 -13.47 -16.25
CA PHE A 92 -12.31 -12.38 -17.24
C PHE A 92 -11.33 -12.59 -18.39
N GLN A 93 -10.12 -13.09 -18.11
CA GLN A 93 -9.14 -13.39 -19.16
C GLN A 93 -9.64 -14.49 -20.10
N TYR A 94 -10.31 -15.52 -19.57
CA TYR A 94 -10.94 -16.56 -20.39
C TYR A 94 -12.11 -16.01 -21.21
N GLU A 95 -13.01 -15.23 -20.58
CA GLU A 95 -14.14 -14.62 -21.28
C GLU A 95 -13.73 -13.64 -22.39
N TRP A 96 -12.62 -12.93 -22.19
CA TRP A 96 -12.08 -11.97 -23.16
C TRP A 96 -11.04 -12.57 -24.12
N ASP A 97 -10.78 -13.88 -24.03
CA ASP A 97 -9.80 -14.59 -24.86
C ASP A 97 -8.39 -13.97 -24.81
N THR A 98 -8.03 -13.36 -23.68
CA THR A 98 -6.71 -12.73 -23.47
C THR A 98 -5.71 -13.64 -22.76
N PHE A 99 -6.15 -14.82 -22.32
CA PHE A 99 -5.33 -15.78 -21.60
C PHE A 99 -4.06 -16.16 -22.38
N ASP A 100 -4.20 -16.45 -23.68
CA ASP A 100 -3.07 -16.84 -24.55
C ASP A 100 -2.10 -15.68 -24.86
N LEU A 101 -2.55 -14.42 -24.69
CA LEU A 101 -1.69 -13.24 -24.87
C LEU A 101 -0.77 -12.99 -23.67
N ILE A 102 -1.18 -13.41 -22.47
CA ILE A 102 -0.52 -13.07 -21.19
C ILE A 102 0.30 -14.26 -20.65
N ASP A 103 -0.27 -15.46 -20.63
CA ASP A 103 0.30 -16.63 -19.93
C ASP A 103 1.14 -17.58 -20.82
N GLY A 104 1.41 -17.19 -22.07
CA GLY A 104 2.32 -17.95 -22.94
C GLY A 104 1.76 -19.28 -23.41
N GLY A 105 0.42 -19.40 -23.49
CA GLY A 105 -0.24 -20.40 -24.33
C GLY A 105 0.38 -20.37 -25.73
N TYR A 106 0.74 -21.56 -26.23
CA TYR A 106 1.47 -21.80 -27.48
C TYR A 106 1.09 -20.81 -28.61
N GLY A 107 1.87 -19.74 -28.80
CA GLY A 107 1.73 -18.94 -30.02
C GLY A 107 2.24 -17.51 -30.09
N VAL A 108 2.58 -16.78 -29.02
CA VAL A 108 2.71 -15.30 -29.16
C VAL A 108 3.90 -14.62 -28.46
N SER A 109 4.85 -15.32 -27.83
CA SER A 109 6.08 -14.68 -27.29
C SER A 109 7.04 -14.07 -28.35
N GLY A 110 6.65 -14.08 -29.63
CA GLY A 110 7.39 -13.51 -30.75
C GLY A 110 6.70 -12.36 -31.51
N LEU A 111 5.46 -11.98 -31.15
CA LEU A 111 4.77 -10.83 -31.79
C LEU A 111 4.87 -9.53 -31.00
N GLU A 112 5.25 -9.57 -29.70
CA GLU A 112 5.46 -8.32 -28.97
C GLU A 112 6.74 -7.66 -29.49
N GLU A 113 6.55 -6.77 -30.46
CA GLU A 113 7.65 -6.04 -31.03
C GLU A 113 8.36 -5.20 -29.96
N PRO A 114 9.70 -5.12 -30.00
CA PRO A 114 10.43 -4.24 -29.09
C PRO A 114 9.91 -2.81 -29.18
N ARG A 115 9.66 -2.18 -28.02
CA ARG A 115 9.19 -0.79 -27.94
C ARG A 115 10.01 0.12 -28.86
N PRO A 116 9.40 1.02 -29.65
CA PRO A 116 10.12 1.84 -30.64
C PRO A 116 11.26 2.68 -30.05
N ASP A 117 11.13 3.14 -28.80
CA ASP A 117 12.22 3.85 -28.10
C ASP A 117 13.45 2.99 -27.86
N PHE A 118 13.25 1.71 -27.58
CA PHE A 118 14.34 0.76 -27.46
C PHE A 118 15.00 0.58 -28.83
N LYS A 119 14.18 0.44 -29.88
CA LYS A 119 14.67 0.31 -31.26
C LYS A 119 15.50 1.49 -31.73
N ARG A 120 15.16 2.71 -31.29
CA ARG A 120 15.90 3.93 -31.63
C ARG A 120 17.23 4.07 -30.88
N LYS A 121 17.29 3.65 -29.62
CA LYS A 121 18.43 3.90 -28.73
C LYS A 121 19.51 2.81 -28.79
N VAL A 122 19.12 1.56 -29.04
CA VAL A 122 20.03 0.41 -29.02
C VAL A 122 20.53 0.10 -30.42
N ARG A 123 21.85 0.16 -30.62
CA ARG A 123 22.50 -0.13 -31.92
C ARG A 123 23.07 -1.54 -32.01
N THR A 124 23.24 -2.20 -30.87
CA THR A 124 23.77 -3.57 -30.79
C THR A 124 22.69 -4.57 -31.18
N THR A 125 23.03 -5.49 -32.07
CA THR A 125 22.14 -6.56 -32.55
C THR A 125 22.69 -7.94 -32.21
N ARG A 126 21.81 -8.92 -32.09
CA ARG A 126 22.13 -10.32 -31.84
C ARG A 126 21.15 -11.19 -32.62
N ILE A 127 21.64 -12.28 -33.21
CA ILE A 127 20.77 -13.29 -33.83
C ILE A 127 20.16 -14.13 -32.69
N ASN A 128 18.84 -14.21 -32.66
CA ASN A 128 18.13 -15.03 -31.69
C ASN A 128 18.37 -16.52 -32.01
N PRO A 129 18.84 -17.34 -31.04
CA PRO A 129 19.18 -18.74 -31.28
C PRO A 129 17.98 -19.64 -31.62
N ILE A 130 16.75 -19.21 -31.34
CA ILE A 130 15.52 -19.99 -31.59
C ILE A 130 14.85 -19.57 -32.91
N THR A 131 14.71 -18.25 -33.15
CA THR A 131 13.99 -17.73 -34.32
C THR A 131 14.89 -17.44 -35.52
N GLY A 132 16.20 -17.29 -35.31
CA GLY A 132 17.15 -16.93 -36.37
C GLY A 132 17.04 -15.48 -36.86
N ILE A 133 16.17 -14.67 -36.25
CA ILE A 133 15.95 -13.27 -36.61
C ILE A 133 17.01 -12.39 -35.92
N VAL A 134 17.43 -11.31 -36.59
CA VAL A 134 18.32 -10.30 -36.01
C VAL A 134 17.51 -9.37 -35.12
N GLU A 135 17.74 -9.43 -33.81
CA GLU A 135 17.06 -8.61 -32.82
C GLU A 135 18.02 -7.62 -32.15
N GLN A 136 17.49 -6.52 -31.65
CA GLN A 136 18.28 -5.57 -30.88
C GLN A 136 18.49 -6.10 -29.47
N TYR A 137 19.75 -6.12 -29.04
CA TYR A 137 20.15 -6.73 -27.78
C TYR A 137 21.00 -5.75 -26.97
N MET A 138 20.64 -5.55 -25.70
CA MET A 138 21.45 -4.78 -24.77
C MET A 138 22.38 -5.71 -23.98
N PRO A 139 23.71 -5.48 -23.98
CA PRO A 139 24.64 -6.32 -23.24
C PRO A 139 24.36 -6.27 -21.74
N ALA A 140 24.48 -7.44 -21.08
CA ALA A 140 24.10 -7.60 -19.68
C ALA A 140 24.78 -6.62 -18.72
N ARG A 141 26.05 -6.26 -18.96
CA ARG A 141 26.79 -5.28 -18.15
C ARG A 141 26.19 -3.88 -18.23
N GLU A 142 25.78 -3.47 -19.43
CA GLU A 142 25.17 -2.15 -19.63
C GLU A 142 23.75 -2.11 -19.05
N ARG A 143 22.97 -3.18 -19.25
CA ARG A 143 21.64 -3.32 -18.64
C ARG A 143 21.76 -3.25 -17.12
N PHE A 144 22.69 -3.99 -16.53
CA PHE A 144 22.92 -3.98 -15.08
C PHE A 144 23.32 -2.59 -14.57
N ALA A 145 24.29 -1.92 -15.21
CA ALA A 145 24.71 -0.58 -14.83
C ALA A 145 23.56 0.45 -14.91
N LYS A 146 22.70 0.35 -15.93
CA LYS A 146 21.50 1.20 -16.08
C LYS A 146 20.43 0.88 -15.03
N THR A 147 20.22 -0.38 -14.70
CA THR A 147 19.28 -0.78 -13.65
C THR A 147 19.76 -0.31 -12.27
N VAL A 148 21.06 -0.46 -11.95
CA VAL A 148 21.62 0.00 -10.67
C VAL A 148 21.57 1.52 -10.54
N SER A 149 21.92 2.27 -11.61
CA SER A 149 21.80 3.73 -11.59
C SER A 149 20.34 4.19 -11.45
N SER A 150 19.40 3.56 -12.16
CA SER A 150 17.97 3.83 -12.00
C SER A 150 17.49 3.54 -10.57
N PHE A 151 17.90 2.40 -10.01
CA PHE A 151 17.54 2.01 -8.65
C PHE A 151 18.11 2.97 -7.60
N SER A 152 19.35 3.44 -7.80
CA SER A 152 19.99 4.41 -6.90
C SER A 152 19.27 5.76 -6.90
N ILE A 153 18.76 6.21 -8.05
CA ILE A 153 17.98 7.46 -8.12
C ILE A 153 16.69 7.30 -7.34
N VAL A 154 15.96 6.20 -7.56
CA VAL A 154 14.70 5.91 -6.85
C VAL A 154 14.94 5.79 -5.35
N ALA A 155 16.04 5.18 -4.92
CA ALA A 155 16.39 5.05 -3.50
C ALA A 155 16.79 6.38 -2.83
N MET A 156 17.18 7.39 -3.60
CA MET A 156 17.51 8.72 -3.09
C MET A 156 16.26 9.61 -2.94
N MET A 157 15.19 9.31 -3.68
CA MET A 157 13.90 10.01 -3.59
C MET A 157 13.15 9.59 -2.33
#